data_AF-X0KNK3-F1
#
_entry.id   AF-X0KNK3-F1
#
_cell.length_a   1.000
_cell.length_b   1.000
_cell.length_c   1.000
_cell.angle_alpha   90.00
_cell.angle_beta   90.00
_cell.angle_gamma   90.00
#
_symmetry.space_group_name_H-M   'P 1'
#
loop_
_entity.id
_entity.type
_entity.pdbx_description
1 polymer ?
#
loop_
_entity_poly.entity_id
_entity_poly.type
_entity_poly.pdbx_seq_one_letter_code
_entity_poly.pdbx_strand_id
1 'polypeptide(L)'
;MTVLLRGSAFITGAASGIGQQTAIAFAQHGVTKLALADINQDALSISAGSLKKQFPHVHILPVHLDVRDSTQVKEGIAKIIGEFGRLDIAVNNAGISGSGRKTHELEDDEWLGILDVNLQGVYRCQKEELDVMVNQEDLGPRIGRGRIINVGSMFAVVAPNNQDHTAYTTAKHGTLCNASADHSPFKH
;
A
#
# COMPACT_ATOMS: atom_id res chain seq x y z
N MET A 1 23.45 -9.94 -8.61
CA MET A 1 22.22 -9.20 -8.29
C MET A 1 22.52 -7.72 -8.40
N THR A 2 21.77 -6.99 -9.21
CA THR A 2 21.89 -5.53 -9.28
C THR A 2 21.08 -4.94 -8.13
N VAL A 3 21.76 -4.29 -7.17
CA VAL A 3 21.13 -3.58 -6.06
C VAL A 3 20.56 -2.28 -6.61
N LEU A 4 19.24 -2.19 -6.70
CA LEU A 4 18.51 -1.04 -7.23
C LEU A 4 17.80 -0.25 -6.13
N LEU A 5 17.42 -0.94 -5.04
CA LEU A 5 16.69 -0.41 -3.90
C LEU A 5 17.55 -0.52 -2.63
N ARG A 6 17.14 0.21 -1.60
CA ARG A 6 17.76 0.21 -0.26
C ARG A 6 16.74 0.61 0.78
N GLY A 7 17.04 0.32 2.05
CA GLY A 7 16.28 0.82 3.18
C GLY A 7 15.08 -0.05 3.53
N SER A 8 14.00 0.58 3.98
CA SER A 8 12.77 -0.08 4.43
C SER A 8 11.61 0.10 3.45
N ALA A 9 10.74 -0.91 3.34
CA ALA A 9 9.47 -0.77 2.66
C ALA A 9 8.27 -1.29 3.46
N PHE A 10 7.13 -0.63 3.29
CA PHE A 10 5.82 -1.01 3.80
C PHE A 10 4.90 -1.35 2.63
N ILE A 11 4.17 -2.47 2.71
CA ILE A 11 3.28 -2.93 1.64
C ILE A 11 1.96 -3.40 2.24
N THR A 12 0.83 -2.83 1.82
CA THR A 12 -0.51 -3.32 2.18
C THR A 12 -1.02 -4.36 1.19
N GLY A 13 -1.88 -5.28 1.64
CA GLY A 13 -2.32 -6.41 0.81
C GLY A 13 -1.18 -7.37 0.46
N ALA A 14 -0.19 -7.50 1.37
CA ALA A 14 1.05 -8.24 1.12
C ALA A 14 0.93 -9.76 1.32
N ALA A 15 -0.23 -10.26 1.74
CA ALA A 15 -0.44 -11.69 1.91
C ALA A 15 -0.66 -12.43 0.57
N SER A 16 -0.96 -11.72 -0.53
CA SER A 16 -1.26 -12.35 -1.82
C SER A 16 -0.97 -11.43 -3.03
N GLY A 17 -1.12 -12.00 -4.23
CA GLY A 17 -1.19 -11.26 -5.49
C GLY A 17 -0.02 -10.30 -5.72
N ILE A 18 -0.34 -9.10 -6.20
CA ILE A 18 0.64 -8.06 -6.55
C ILE A 18 1.43 -7.61 -5.31
N GLY A 19 0.80 -7.50 -4.14
CA GLY A 19 1.48 -7.10 -2.90
C GLY A 19 2.56 -8.08 -2.49
N GLN A 20 2.25 -9.38 -2.49
CA GLN A 20 3.23 -10.43 -2.20
C GLN A 20 4.40 -10.44 -3.21
N GLN A 21 4.10 -10.34 -4.52
CA GLN A 21 5.14 -10.31 -5.54
C GLN A 21 6.00 -9.05 -5.46
N THR A 22 5.41 -7.92 -5.06
CA THR A 22 6.16 -6.68 -4.79
C THR A 22 7.14 -6.87 -3.64
N ALA A 23 6.73 -7.54 -2.54
CA ALA A 23 7.62 -7.84 -1.43
C ALA A 23 8.82 -8.72 -1.85
N ILE A 24 8.56 -9.74 -2.67
CA ILE A 24 9.61 -10.60 -3.25
C ILE A 24 10.56 -9.79 -4.11
N ALA A 25 10.04 -8.97 -5.03
CA ALA A 25 10.86 -8.15 -5.91
C ALA A 25 11.71 -7.14 -5.11
N PHE A 26 11.15 -6.51 -4.09
CA PHE A 26 11.87 -5.57 -3.23
C PHE A 26 13.02 -6.24 -2.49
N ALA A 27 12.79 -7.43 -1.92
CA ALA A 27 13.84 -8.22 -1.28
C ALA A 27 14.96 -8.60 -2.28
N GLN A 28 14.60 -9.02 -3.50
CA GLN A 28 15.57 -9.35 -4.54
C GLN A 28 16.43 -8.17 -4.99
N HIS A 29 15.89 -6.95 -4.91
CA HIS A 29 16.52 -5.73 -5.41
C HIS A 29 17.18 -4.86 -4.34
N GLY A 30 17.27 -5.33 -3.10
CA GLY A 30 18.12 -4.75 -2.05
C GLY A 30 17.41 -4.04 -0.90
N VAL A 31 16.07 -4.12 -0.82
CA VAL A 31 15.37 -3.71 0.40
C VAL A 31 15.72 -4.67 1.53
N THR A 32 16.18 -4.14 2.66
CA THR A 32 16.69 -4.95 3.79
C THR A 32 15.71 -5.04 4.95
N LYS A 33 14.67 -4.19 4.98
CA LYS A 33 13.59 -4.23 5.97
C LYS A 33 12.24 -4.16 5.26
N LEU A 34 11.37 -5.14 5.48
CA LEU A 34 10.05 -5.23 4.85
C LEU A 34 8.97 -5.39 5.90
N ALA A 35 8.05 -4.43 5.94
CA ALA A 35 6.80 -4.53 6.68
C ALA A 35 5.70 -5.01 5.73
N LEU A 36 5.14 -6.19 6.02
CA LEU A 36 4.07 -6.80 5.24
C LEU A 36 2.77 -6.61 6.02
N ALA A 37 1.81 -5.88 5.44
CA ALA A 37 0.51 -5.66 6.03
C ALA A 37 -0.62 -6.33 5.27
N ASP A 38 -1.51 -6.95 6.02
CA ASP A 38 -2.73 -7.56 5.50
C ASP A 38 -3.75 -7.73 6.62
N ILE A 39 -5.04 -7.78 6.25
CA ILE A 39 -6.13 -8.09 7.18
C ILE A 39 -6.24 -9.61 7.43
N ASN A 40 -5.75 -10.43 6.50
CA ASN A 40 -5.74 -11.88 6.68
C ASN A 40 -4.48 -12.35 7.41
N GLN A 41 -4.60 -12.54 8.73
CA GLN A 41 -3.48 -12.93 9.60
C GLN A 41 -2.81 -14.25 9.18
N ASP A 42 -3.59 -15.25 8.78
CA ASP A 42 -3.05 -16.58 8.43
C ASP A 42 -2.25 -16.52 7.13
N ALA A 43 -2.85 -15.91 6.09
CA ALA A 43 -2.18 -15.72 4.81
C ALA A 43 -0.94 -14.83 4.95
N LEU A 44 -1.00 -13.80 5.79
CA LEU A 44 0.13 -12.94 6.11
C LEU A 44 1.28 -13.73 6.76
N SER A 45 0.95 -14.59 7.73
CA SER A 45 1.94 -15.42 8.44
C SER A 45 2.63 -16.39 7.48
N ILE A 46 1.88 -16.98 6.55
CA ILE A 46 2.41 -17.85 5.49
C ILE A 46 3.34 -17.06 4.54
N SER A 47 2.88 -15.90 4.06
CA SER A 47 3.64 -15.05 3.14
C SER A 47 4.95 -14.58 3.77
N ALA A 48 4.91 -14.07 5.00
CA ALA A 48 6.08 -13.62 5.75
C ALA A 48 7.06 -14.77 6.03
N GLY A 49 6.55 -15.94 6.43
CA GLY A 49 7.38 -17.12 6.67
C GLY A 49 8.08 -17.62 5.41
N SER A 50 7.38 -17.63 4.27
CA SER A 50 7.95 -17.98 2.97
C SER A 50 9.05 -17.00 2.56
N LEU A 51 8.76 -15.70 2.66
CA LEU A 51 9.71 -14.65 2.30
C LEU A 51 10.96 -14.67 3.18
N LYS A 52 10.81 -14.91 4.50
CA LYS A 52 11.94 -15.02 5.42
C LYS A 52 12.83 -16.23 5.11
N LYS A 53 12.25 -17.37 4.71
CA LYS A 53 13.01 -18.55 4.26
C LYS A 53 13.80 -18.26 2.99
N GLN A 54 13.20 -17.54 2.04
CA GLN A 54 13.84 -17.19 0.77
C GLN A 54 14.91 -16.11 0.91
N PHE A 55 14.70 -15.13 1.80
CA PHE A 55 15.58 -13.98 2.02
C PHE A 55 15.94 -13.83 3.50
N PRO A 56 16.78 -14.72 4.07
CA PRO A 56 17.07 -14.76 5.51
C PRO A 56 17.73 -13.48 6.04
N HIS A 57 18.43 -12.73 5.17
CA HIS A 57 19.09 -11.47 5.48
C HIS A 57 18.14 -10.27 5.55
N VAL A 58 16.91 -10.40 5.06
CA VAL A 58 15.90 -9.32 5.13
C VAL A 58 15.17 -9.43 6.46
N HIS A 59 15.00 -8.28 7.12
CA HIS A 59 14.16 -8.17 8.30
C HIS A 59 12.69 -8.08 7.87
N ILE A 60 11.92 -9.15 8.11
CA ILE A 60 10.50 -9.22 7.77
C ILE A 60 9.65 -8.94 9.02
N LEU A 61 8.78 -7.94 8.95
CA LEU A 61 7.84 -7.56 9.99
C LEU A 61 6.40 -7.76 9.49
N PRO A 62 5.69 -8.82 9.90
CA PRO A 62 4.26 -8.94 9.62
C PRO A 62 3.46 -7.98 10.52
N VAL A 63 2.48 -7.30 9.93
CA VAL A 63 1.58 -6.35 10.59
C VAL A 63 0.14 -6.69 10.22
N HIS A 64 -0.65 -7.20 11.17
CA HIS A 64 -2.10 -7.28 10.98
C HIS A 64 -2.66 -5.87 10.86
N LEU A 65 -3.32 -5.55 9.74
CA LEU A 65 -3.80 -4.20 9.49
C LEU A 65 -5.00 -4.22 8.55
N ASP A 66 -6.12 -3.71 9.06
CA ASP A 66 -7.25 -3.31 8.22
C ASP A 66 -7.10 -1.84 7.81
N VAL A 67 -6.94 -1.59 6.51
CA VAL A 67 -6.79 -0.23 5.96
C VAL A 67 -8.04 0.64 6.16
N ARG A 68 -9.18 0.03 6.51
CA ARG A 68 -10.42 0.76 6.84
C ARG A 68 -10.36 1.44 8.21
N ASP A 69 -9.51 0.95 9.11
CA ASP A 69 -9.39 1.44 10.48
C ASP A 69 -8.20 2.40 10.59
N SER A 70 -8.49 3.69 10.75
CA SER A 70 -7.45 4.72 10.90
C SER A 70 -6.55 4.52 12.11
N THR A 71 -7.07 3.89 13.19
CA THR A 71 -6.28 3.62 14.39
C THR A 71 -5.27 2.53 14.10
N GLN A 72 -5.70 1.43 13.48
CA GLN A 72 -4.80 0.34 13.07
C GLN A 72 -3.75 0.82 12.07
N VAL A 73 -4.11 1.69 11.11
CA VAL A 73 -3.14 2.26 10.17
C VAL A 73 -2.08 3.07 10.91
N LYS A 74 -2.50 3.99 11.78
CA LYS A 74 -1.59 4.83 12.56
C LYS A 74 -0.66 4.02 13.46
N GLU A 75 -1.21 3.07 14.21
CA GLU A 75 -0.44 2.19 15.10
C GLU A 75 0.50 1.27 14.31
N GLY A 76 0.05 0.75 13.16
CA GLY A 76 0.85 -0.05 12.26
C GLY A 76 2.07 0.70 11.73
N ILE A 77 1.88 1.93 11.25
CA ILE A 77 3.00 2.77 10.80
C ILE A 77 3.92 3.13 11.97
N ALA A 78 3.37 3.53 13.11
CA ALA A 78 4.19 3.82 14.30
C ALA A 78 5.06 2.63 14.73
N LYS A 79 4.52 1.41 14.68
CA LYS A 79 5.27 0.16 14.92
C LYS A 79 6.40 -0.02 13.91
N ILE A 80 6.15 0.22 12.63
CA ILE A 80 7.15 0.13 11.57
C ILE A 80 8.29 1.13 11.81
N ILE A 81 7.97 2.37 12.19
CA ILE A 81 8.98 3.38 12.50
C ILE A 81 9.77 3.01 13.75
N GLY A 82 9.11 2.50 14.79
CA GLY A 82 9.80 2.00 16.00
C GLY A 82 10.80 0.89 15.68
N GLU A 83 10.45 -0.03 14.77
CA GLU A 83 11.31 -1.17 14.42
C GLU A 83 12.40 -0.80 13.40
N PHE A 84 12.06 0.00 12.39
CA PHE A 84 12.93 0.25 11.24
C PHE A 84 13.67 1.58 11.30
N GLY A 85 13.19 2.53 12.11
CA GLY A 85 13.70 3.89 12.30
C GLY A 85 13.26 4.90 11.24
N ARG A 86 12.82 4.43 10.07
CA ARG A 86 12.40 5.24 8.91
C ARG A 86 11.51 4.45 7.97
N LEU A 87 10.86 5.13 7.04
CA LEU A 87 10.09 4.53 5.95
C LEU A 87 10.57 5.07 4.59
N ASP A 88 11.23 4.24 3.79
CA ASP A 88 11.77 4.69 2.50
C ASP A 88 10.79 4.49 1.34
N ILE A 89 10.00 3.42 1.39
CA ILE A 89 9.04 3.07 0.33
C ILE A 89 7.74 2.62 0.97
N ALA A 90 6.62 3.20 0.57
CA ALA A 90 5.29 2.72 0.93
C ALA A 90 4.53 2.28 -0.32
N VAL A 91 3.84 1.15 -0.25
CA VAL A 91 3.05 0.60 -1.34
C VAL A 91 1.63 0.35 -0.85
N ASN A 92 0.72 1.24 -1.24
CA ASN A 92 -0.71 1.14 -0.98
C ASN A 92 -1.33 0.25 -2.04
N ASN A 93 -1.35 -1.05 -1.78
CA ASN A 93 -1.79 -2.09 -2.72
C ASN A 93 -3.09 -2.79 -2.31
N ALA A 94 -3.48 -2.79 -1.03
CA ALA A 94 -4.72 -3.42 -0.59
C ALA A 94 -5.93 -2.96 -1.43
N GLY A 95 -6.76 -3.91 -1.84
CA GLY A 95 -7.96 -3.59 -2.62
C GLY A 95 -8.87 -4.78 -2.90
N ILE A 96 -10.14 -4.48 -3.17
CA ILE A 96 -11.22 -5.43 -3.45
C ILE A 96 -12.02 -5.00 -4.69
N SER A 97 -12.52 -5.95 -5.48
CA SER A 97 -13.23 -5.65 -6.75
C SER A 97 -14.74 -5.45 -6.63
N GLY A 98 -15.37 -6.01 -5.60
CA GLY A 98 -16.83 -6.09 -5.49
C GLY A 98 -17.45 -7.23 -6.29
N SER A 99 -18.78 -7.28 -6.31
CA SER A 99 -19.62 -8.29 -6.95
C SER A 99 -19.76 -8.15 -8.46
N GLY A 100 -19.43 -6.98 -9.01
CA GLY A 100 -19.57 -6.72 -10.44
C GLY A 100 -21.02 -6.45 -10.88
N ARG A 101 -21.86 -5.93 -9.98
CA ARG A 101 -23.27 -5.58 -10.26
C ARG A 101 -23.41 -4.20 -10.89
N LYS A 102 -24.53 -3.99 -11.60
CA LYS A 102 -24.92 -2.67 -12.11
C LYS A 102 -25.19 -1.72 -10.95
N THR A 103 -25.03 -0.43 -11.20
CA THR A 103 -25.15 0.61 -10.15
C THR A 103 -26.47 0.58 -9.40
N HIS A 104 -27.59 0.27 -10.06
CA HIS A 104 -28.92 0.24 -9.44
C HIS A 104 -29.24 -1.08 -8.71
N GLU A 105 -28.36 -2.08 -8.81
CA GLU A 105 -28.45 -3.39 -8.14
C GLU A 105 -27.39 -3.52 -7.02
N LEU A 106 -26.58 -2.47 -6.83
CA LEU A 106 -25.52 -2.44 -5.86
C LEU A 106 -26.08 -1.98 -4.51
N GLU A 107 -25.82 -2.78 -3.48
CA GLU A 107 -26.18 -2.41 -2.11
C GLU A 107 -25.24 -1.33 -1.58
N ASP A 108 -25.77 -0.41 -0.77
CA ASP A 108 -25.00 0.70 -0.20
C ASP A 108 -23.79 0.20 0.61
N ASP A 109 -23.95 -0.88 1.37
CA ASP A 109 -22.86 -1.47 2.16
C ASP A 109 -21.71 -1.99 1.28
N GLU A 110 -22.04 -2.56 0.11
CA GLU A 110 -21.03 -3.01 -0.84
C GLU A 110 -20.30 -1.83 -1.48
N TRP A 111 -21.06 -0.82 -1.92
CA TRP A 111 -20.51 0.42 -2.45
C TRP A 111 -19.54 1.07 -1.45
N LEU A 112 -20.00 1.29 -0.23
CA LEU A 112 -19.23 1.90 0.84
C LEU A 112 -18.01 1.06 1.19
N GLY A 113 -18.15 -0.26 1.30
CA GLY A 113 -17.04 -1.17 1.60
C GLY A 113 -15.93 -1.11 0.54
N ILE A 114 -16.29 -1.06 -0.74
CA ILE A 114 -15.31 -0.94 -1.84
C ILE A 114 -14.58 0.40 -1.79
N LEU A 115 -15.31 1.51 -1.61
CA LEU A 115 -14.70 2.82 -1.46
C LEU A 115 -13.81 2.89 -0.21
N ASP A 116 -14.24 2.28 0.88
CA ASP A 116 -13.53 2.34 2.16
C ASP A 116 -12.17 1.63 2.09
N VAL A 117 -12.09 0.48 1.40
CA VAL A 117 -10.80 -0.20 1.17
C VAL A 117 -9.98 0.52 0.10
N ASN A 118 -10.55 0.73 -1.09
CA ASN A 118 -9.77 1.09 -2.28
C ASN A 118 -9.43 2.58 -2.37
N LEU A 119 -10.20 3.44 -1.70
CA LEU A 119 -10.01 4.89 -1.73
C LEU A 119 -9.63 5.41 -0.35
N GLN A 120 -10.50 5.21 0.65
CA GLN A 120 -10.23 5.72 1.99
C GLN A 120 -9.05 5.01 2.65
N GLY A 121 -8.88 3.70 2.42
CA GLY A 121 -7.72 2.95 2.90
C GLY A 121 -6.41 3.50 2.35
N VAL A 122 -6.36 3.83 1.05
CA VAL A 122 -5.19 4.49 0.45
C VAL A 122 -4.97 5.86 1.08
N TYR A 123 -6.02 6.67 1.24
CA TYR A 123 -5.92 7.97 1.88
C TYR A 123 -5.37 7.88 3.31
N ARG A 124 -5.89 6.96 4.13
CA ARG A 124 -5.45 6.78 5.52
C ARG A 124 -3.98 6.38 5.60
N CYS A 125 -3.55 5.43 4.78
CA CYS A 125 -2.14 5.03 4.72
C CYS A 125 -1.28 6.19 4.24
N GLN A 126 -1.61 6.80 3.10
CA GLN A 126 -0.86 7.91 2.52
C GLN A 126 -0.71 9.09 3.48
N LYS A 127 -1.75 9.44 4.24
CA LYS A 127 -1.69 10.51 5.24
C LYS A 127 -0.62 10.23 6.30
N GLU A 128 -0.63 9.05 6.89
CA GLU A 128 0.30 8.67 7.97
C GLU A 128 1.72 8.42 7.41
N GLU A 129 1.83 7.91 6.18
CA GLU A 129 3.10 7.78 5.45
C GLU A 129 3.75 9.13 5.17
N LEU A 130 2.96 10.11 4.70
CA LEU A 130 3.42 11.46 4.45
C LEU A 130 3.87 12.15 5.74
N ASP A 131 3.13 12.00 6.84
CA ASP A 131 3.51 12.56 8.14
C ASP A 131 4.90 12.07 8.60
N VAL A 132 5.19 10.78 8.39
CA VAL A 132 6.55 10.26 8.62
C VAL A 132 7.55 10.87 7.63
N MET A 133 7.25 10.80 6.33
CA MET A 133 8.21 11.15 5.28
C MET A 133 8.56 12.65 5.29
N VAL A 134 7.64 13.56 5.62
CA VAL A 134 7.99 15.00 5.71
C VAL A 134 8.91 15.31 6.89
N ASN A 135 8.83 14.51 7.95
CA ASN A 135 9.60 14.72 9.18
C ASN A 135 10.92 13.92 9.22
N GLN A 136 11.10 12.90 8.37
CA GLN A 136 12.35 12.13 8.33
C GLN A 136 13.48 12.86 7.58
N GLU A 137 14.72 12.48 7.86
CA GLU A 137 15.92 13.00 7.19
C GLU A 137 15.85 12.89 5.66
N ASP A 138 16.14 13.99 4.97
CA ASP A 138 16.33 14.00 3.52
C ASP A 138 17.71 13.45 3.16
N LEU A 139 17.73 12.29 2.49
CA LEU A 139 18.97 11.63 2.08
C LEU A 139 19.52 12.16 0.74
N GLY A 140 19.05 13.32 0.28
CA GLY A 140 19.56 14.02 -0.88
C GLY A 140 18.81 13.71 -2.19
N PRO A 141 19.18 14.38 -3.29
CA PRO A 141 18.31 14.61 -4.45
C PRO A 141 17.85 13.37 -5.22
N ARG A 142 18.49 12.21 -5.03
CA ARG A 142 18.09 10.95 -5.70
C ARG A 142 17.22 10.05 -4.81
N ILE A 143 17.32 10.21 -3.50
CA ILE A 143 16.60 9.38 -2.53
C ILE A 143 15.40 10.15 -2.00
N GLY A 144 15.63 11.40 -1.61
CA GLY A 144 14.67 12.24 -0.92
C GLY A 144 14.36 11.71 0.47
N ARG A 145 13.14 11.99 0.91
CA ARG A 145 12.60 11.54 2.19
C ARG A 145 11.69 10.30 2.09
N GLY A 146 11.57 9.69 0.92
CA GLY A 146 10.74 8.50 0.72
C GLY A 146 9.86 8.59 -0.52
N ARG A 147 9.14 7.50 -0.80
CA ARG A 147 8.27 7.37 -1.98
C ARG A 147 7.01 6.60 -1.62
N ILE A 148 5.86 7.11 -2.02
CA ILE A 148 4.56 6.43 -1.87
C ILE A 148 4.10 5.95 -3.25
N ILE A 149 3.73 4.69 -3.35
CA ILE A 149 3.25 4.02 -4.56
C ILE A 149 1.82 3.57 -4.31
N ASN A 150 0.86 4.23 -4.95
CA ASN A 150 -0.54 3.82 -4.89
C ASN A 150 -0.86 2.92 -6.08
N VAL A 151 -1.26 1.67 -5.81
CA VAL A 151 -1.62 0.73 -6.87
C VAL A 151 -3.03 1.06 -7.40
N GLY A 152 -3.05 1.74 -8.54
CA GLY A 152 -4.25 2.06 -9.29
C GLY A 152 -4.82 0.86 -10.06
N SER A 153 -5.35 1.13 -11.25
CA SER A 153 -5.84 0.15 -12.22
C SER A 153 -5.90 0.82 -13.60
N MET A 154 -6.04 0.05 -14.68
CA MET A 154 -6.53 0.64 -15.94
C MET A 154 -7.85 1.37 -15.73
N PHE A 155 -8.65 0.93 -14.75
CA PHE A 155 -9.92 1.56 -14.40
C PHE A 155 -9.77 2.84 -13.58
N ALA A 156 -8.53 3.27 -13.30
CA ALA A 156 -8.26 4.59 -12.74
C ALA A 156 -8.29 5.71 -13.79
N VAL A 157 -8.19 5.36 -15.08
CA VAL A 157 -8.15 6.31 -16.20
C VAL A 157 -9.21 6.04 -17.26
N VAL A 158 -9.83 4.85 -17.25
CA VAL A 158 -10.90 4.46 -18.18
C VAL A 158 -12.07 3.89 -17.39
N ALA A 159 -13.29 4.34 -17.69
CA ALA A 159 -14.50 3.67 -17.24
C ALA A 159 -15.00 2.73 -18.37
N PRO A 160 -14.77 1.41 -18.28
CA PRO A 160 -15.20 0.48 -19.33
C PRO A 160 -16.73 0.45 -19.41
N ASN A 161 -17.26 0.48 -20.64
CA ASN A 161 -18.71 0.48 -20.91
C ASN A 161 -19.32 -0.93 -20.99
N ASN A 162 -18.49 -1.98 -20.83
CA ASN A 162 -18.88 -3.38 -20.96
C ASN A 162 -18.65 -4.19 -19.68
N GLN A 163 -18.32 -3.53 -18.56
CA GLN A 163 -18.09 -4.18 -17.27
C GLN A 163 -18.72 -3.36 -16.15
N ASP A 164 -19.52 -4.03 -15.33
CA ASP A 164 -20.29 -3.41 -14.25
C ASP A 164 -19.42 -3.31 -12.98
N HIS A 165 -18.53 -2.31 -12.93
CA HIS A 165 -17.59 -2.09 -11.82
C HIS A 165 -17.62 -0.66 -11.27
N THR A 166 -18.80 -0.05 -11.16
CA THR A 166 -18.95 1.38 -10.83
C THR A 166 -18.24 1.80 -9.55
N ALA A 167 -18.39 1.04 -8.45
CA ALA A 167 -17.73 1.36 -7.16
C ALA A 167 -16.21 1.27 -7.26
N TYR A 168 -15.70 0.21 -7.88
CA TYR A 168 -14.27 -0.01 -8.07
C TYR A 168 -13.64 1.05 -8.97
N THR A 169 -14.26 1.32 -10.12
CA THR A 169 -13.82 2.36 -11.06
C THR A 169 -13.82 3.73 -10.39
N THR A 170 -14.87 4.06 -9.62
CA THR A 170 -14.96 5.32 -8.85
C THR A 170 -13.81 5.42 -7.84
N ALA A 171 -13.58 4.37 -7.06
CA ALA A 171 -12.49 4.35 -6.09
C ALA A 171 -11.12 4.56 -6.76
N LYS A 172 -10.84 3.84 -7.86
CA LYS A 172 -9.55 3.88 -8.53
C LYS A 172 -9.29 5.21 -9.24
N HIS A 173 -10.31 5.87 -9.80
CA HIS A 173 -10.18 7.26 -10.26
C HIS A 173 -9.83 8.19 -9.09
N GLY A 174 -10.50 8.05 -7.94
CA GLY A 174 -10.20 8.81 -6.73
C GLY A 174 -8.76 8.59 -6.23
N THR A 175 -8.26 7.36 -6.26
CA THR A 175 -6.87 7.04 -5.88
C THR A 175 -5.85 7.80 -6.74
N LEU A 176 -6.10 7.91 -8.05
CA LEU A 176 -5.23 8.67 -8.96
C LEU A 176 -5.25 10.17 -8.64
N CYS A 177 -6.42 10.72 -8.31
CA CYS A 177 -6.54 12.11 -7.86
C CYS A 177 -5.74 12.36 -6.58
N ASN A 178 -5.86 11.50 -5.57
CA ASN A 178 -5.11 11.60 -4.31
C ASN A 178 -3.58 11.63 -4.55
N ALA A 179 -3.08 10.70 -5.37
CA ALA A 179 -1.65 10.65 -5.70
C ALA A 179 -1.18 11.91 -6.43
N SER A 180 -2.00 12.45 -7.33
CA SER A 180 -1.65 13.61 -8.15
C SER A 180 -1.68 14.91 -7.35
N ALA A 181 -2.62 15.04 -6.39
CA ALA A 181 -2.72 16.21 -5.53
C ALA A 181 -1.50 16.37 -4.62
N ASP A 182 -0.98 15.25 -4.09
CA ASP A 182 0.17 15.25 -3.20
C ASP A 182 1.52 15.20 -3.96
N HIS A 183 1.49 15.14 -5.30
CA HIS A 183 2.68 15.22 -6.14
C HIS A 183 3.32 16.64 -6.20
N SER A 184 2.88 17.58 -5.37
CA SER A 184 3.53 18.88 -5.30
C SER A 184 4.96 18.73 -4.80
N PRO A 185 5.98 19.31 -5.47
CA PRO A 185 7.33 19.31 -4.96
C PRO A 185 7.29 19.97 -3.58
N PHE A 186 7.78 19.28 -2.55
CA PHE A 186 7.99 19.85 -1.22
C PHE A 186 8.93 21.07 -1.37
N LYS A 187 8.34 22.23 -1.65
CA LYS A 187 8.99 23.53 -1.74
C LYS A 187 8.75 24.23 -0.42
N HIS A 188 9.41 23.76 0.63
CA HIS A 188 9.66 24.53 1.84
C HIS A 188 11.12 24.38 2.20
#